data_AF-A0A7S3CCE1-F1
#
_entry.id   AF-A0A7S3CCE1-F1
#
_cell.length_a   1.000
_cell.length_b   1.000
_cell.length_c   1.000
_cell.angle_alpha   90.00
_cell.angle_beta   90.00
_cell.angle_gamma   90.00
#
_symmetry.space_group_name_H-M   'P 1'
#
loop_
_entity.id
_entity.type
_entity.pdbx_description
1 polymer ?
#
loop_
_entity_poly.entity_id
_entity_poly.type
_entity_poly.pdbx_seq_one_letter_code
_entity_poly.pdbx_strand_id
1 'polypeptide(L)'
;DMRQIEVTIQNLIGSGMCPKTENNPYLGFMYTSFQERATKVSHGNTGRNAVKHGDAALGEICAQIASDEARHEKAYQLICEELFRKDPDGMMMAFADMMKKQIVMPAHLMDDGIHTTRGSGNSIFEDFEKVAAATETYTTADYVDIIEYLLKRWKVETIKCTSEDGQRAQDYVCKLPNRLRRLMERAEKRMKKGNKTEVQFSWVYDRPIFV
;
A
#
# COMPACT_ATOMS: atom_id res chain seq x y z
N ASP A 1 22.10 2.40 -10.74
CA ASP A 1 23.27 2.12 -9.89
C ASP A 1 22.93 0.94 -9.00
N MET A 2 23.42 -0.26 -9.36
CA MET A 2 23.12 -1.48 -8.60
C MET A 2 23.73 -1.48 -7.20
N ARG A 3 24.90 -0.84 -7.03
CA ARG A 3 25.56 -0.75 -5.72
C ARG A 3 24.67 0.00 -4.72
N GLN A 4 24.08 1.11 -5.16
CA GLN A 4 23.17 1.88 -4.31
C GLN A 4 21.89 1.11 -3.96
N ILE A 5 21.34 0.34 -4.91
CA ILE A 5 20.19 -0.54 -4.67
C ILE A 5 20.56 -1.62 -3.63
N GLU A 6 21.72 -2.25 -3.74
CA GLU A 6 22.20 -3.27 -2.80
C GLU A 6 22.38 -2.72 -1.38
N VAL A 7 22.95 -1.51 -1.25
CA VAL A 7 23.06 -0.80 0.04
C VAL A 7 21.67 -0.55 0.64
N THR A 8 20.72 -0.07 -0.17
CA THR A 8 19.35 0.14 0.29
C THR A 8 18.69 -1.15 0.77
N ILE A 9 18.85 -2.25 0.03
CA ILE A 9 18.30 -3.56 0.41
C ILE A 9 18.93 -4.04 1.73
N GLN A 10 20.26 -3.92 1.88
CA GLN A 10 20.95 -4.31 3.09
C GLN A 10 20.45 -3.51 4.32
N ASN A 11 20.31 -2.20 4.17
CA ASN A 11 19.78 -1.34 5.22
C ASN A 11 18.33 -1.68 5.56
N LEU A 12 17.48 -1.90 4.53
CA LEU A 12 16.08 -2.24 4.75
C LEU A 12 15.92 -3.58 5.49
N ILE A 13 16.71 -4.60 5.11
CA ILE A 13 16.72 -5.89 5.82
C ILE A 13 17.18 -5.70 7.27
N GLY A 14 18.23 -4.91 7.50
CA GLY A 14 18.74 -4.62 8.85
C GLY A 14 17.75 -3.86 9.74
N SER A 15 17.00 -2.93 9.14
CA SER A 15 15.94 -2.15 9.81
C SER A 15 14.70 -2.99 10.10
N GLY A 16 14.41 -3.98 9.26
CA GLY A 16 13.18 -4.77 9.33
C GLY A 16 11.94 -3.93 9.03
N MET A 17 10.81 -4.31 9.63
CA MET A 17 9.56 -3.57 9.52
C MET A 17 8.69 -3.75 10.76
N CYS A 18 7.82 -2.76 11.04
CA CYS A 18 6.79 -2.85 12.06
C CYS A 18 5.39 -2.70 11.43
N PRO A 19 4.74 -3.80 11.03
CA PRO A 19 3.41 -3.75 10.42
C PRO A 19 2.30 -3.52 11.45
N LYS A 20 2.64 -3.44 12.75
CA LYS A 20 1.72 -3.24 13.89
C LYS A 20 0.63 -4.32 13.99
N THR A 21 0.99 -5.55 13.63
CA THR A 21 0.11 -6.73 13.66
C THR A 21 0.16 -7.53 14.97
N GLU A 22 1.04 -7.16 15.92
CA GLU A 22 0.99 -7.61 17.32
C GLU A 22 0.97 -9.13 17.53
N ASN A 23 1.63 -9.89 16.65
CA ASN A 23 1.59 -11.35 16.62
C ASN A 23 0.16 -11.93 16.54
N ASN A 24 -0.81 -11.10 16.13
CA ASN A 24 -2.21 -11.44 16.02
C ASN A 24 -2.52 -11.88 14.57
N PRO A 25 -2.95 -13.13 14.35
CA PRO A 25 -3.22 -13.63 13.01
C PRO A 25 -4.36 -12.87 12.31
N TYR A 26 -5.33 -12.30 13.04
CA TYR A 26 -6.41 -11.52 12.44
C TYR A 26 -5.86 -10.23 11.82
N LEU A 27 -5.00 -9.52 12.55
CA LEU A 27 -4.32 -8.32 12.05
C LEU A 27 -3.37 -8.68 10.90
N GLY A 28 -2.64 -9.79 11.03
CA GLY A 28 -1.70 -10.28 10.01
C GLY A 28 -2.38 -10.66 8.68
N PHE A 29 -3.48 -11.41 8.73
CA PHE A 29 -4.21 -11.82 7.52
C PHE A 29 -4.98 -10.67 6.88
N MET A 30 -5.47 -9.72 7.68
CA MET A 30 -5.97 -8.46 7.12
C MET A 30 -4.82 -7.75 6.38
N TYR A 31 -3.71 -7.47 7.07
CA TYR A 31 -2.56 -6.76 6.52
C TYR A 31 -2.08 -7.36 5.20
N THR A 32 -1.89 -8.68 5.15
CA THR A 32 -1.45 -9.38 3.93
C THR A 32 -2.51 -9.35 2.83
N SER A 33 -3.81 -9.53 3.14
CA SER A 33 -4.88 -9.37 2.15
C SER A 33 -4.88 -7.99 1.47
N PHE A 34 -4.52 -6.95 2.22
CA PHE A 34 -4.38 -5.60 1.68
C PHE A 34 -3.10 -5.44 0.86
N GLN A 35 -1.96 -5.86 1.41
CA GLN A 35 -0.65 -5.68 0.78
C GLN A 35 -0.54 -6.45 -0.55
N GLU A 36 -1.01 -7.69 -0.63
CA GLU A 36 -0.98 -8.47 -1.88
C GLU A 36 -1.82 -7.82 -2.98
N ARG A 37 -2.93 -7.17 -2.60
CA ARG A 37 -3.71 -6.39 -3.57
C ARG A 37 -2.96 -5.12 -3.99
N ALA A 38 -2.28 -4.45 -3.07
CA ALA A 38 -1.48 -3.27 -3.37
C ALA A 38 -0.31 -3.60 -4.33
N THR A 39 0.40 -4.71 -4.10
CA THR A 39 1.50 -5.16 -4.97
C THR A 39 0.99 -5.60 -6.34
N LYS A 40 -0.12 -6.35 -6.40
CA LYS A 40 -0.81 -6.68 -7.66
C LYS A 40 -1.18 -5.44 -8.47
N VAL A 41 -1.76 -4.42 -7.85
CA VAL A 41 -2.11 -3.15 -8.51
C VAL A 41 -0.84 -2.46 -9.03
N SER A 42 0.16 -2.32 -8.17
CA SER A 42 1.43 -1.65 -8.48
C SER A 42 2.17 -2.32 -9.63
N HIS A 43 2.34 -3.65 -9.59
CA HIS A 43 2.97 -4.41 -10.67
C HIS A 43 2.15 -4.35 -11.96
N GLY A 44 0.82 -4.43 -11.88
CA GLY A 44 -0.05 -4.28 -13.03
C GLY A 44 0.06 -2.90 -13.71
N ASN A 45 0.15 -1.83 -12.92
CA ASN A 45 0.35 -0.46 -13.42
C ASN A 45 1.74 -0.30 -14.05
N THR A 46 2.80 -0.77 -13.37
CA THR A 46 4.17 -0.75 -13.90
C THR A 46 4.27 -1.51 -15.23
N GLY A 47 3.65 -2.68 -15.33
CA GLY A 47 3.63 -3.46 -16.57
C GLY A 47 2.92 -2.74 -17.72
N ARG A 48 1.78 -2.09 -17.46
CA ARG A 48 1.10 -1.24 -18.46
C ARG A 48 1.96 -0.07 -18.90
N ASN A 49 2.65 0.57 -17.95
CA ASN A 49 3.59 1.65 -18.23
C ASN A 49 4.75 1.16 -19.10
N ALA A 50 5.34 -0.01 -18.80
CA ALA A 50 6.40 -0.59 -19.60
C ALA A 50 5.99 -0.81 -21.07
N VAL A 51 4.82 -1.46 -21.29
CA VAL A 51 4.28 -1.68 -22.64
C VAL A 51 4.01 -0.36 -23.37
N LYS A 52 3.46 0.64 -22.68
CA LYS A 52 3.22 1.99 -23.25
C LYS A 52 4.51 2.67 -23.70
N HIS A 53 5.63 2.40 -23.04
CA HIS A 53 6.95 2.92 -23.41
C HIS A 53 7.72 2.00 -24.37
N GLY A 54 7.06 0.97 -24.92
CA GLY A 54 7.64 0.09 -25.94
C GLY A 54 8.39 -1.13 -25.41
N ASP A 55 8.35 -1.40 -24.11
CA ASP A 55 9.02 -2.56 -23.50
C ASP A 55 8.01 -3.66 -23.13
N ALA A 56 7.73 -4.52 -24.11
CA ALA A 56 6.83 -5.64 -23.93
C ALA A 56 7.37 -6.72 -22.96
N ALA A 57 8.69 -6.91 -22.93
CA ALA A 57 9.32 -7.93 -22.09
C ALA A 57 9.22 -7.56 -20.60
N LEU A 58 9.50 -6.30 -20.25
CA LEU A 58 9.29 -5.81 -18.89
C LEU A 58 7.79 -5.84 -18.52
N GLY A 59 6.91 -5.54 -19.47
CA GLY A 59 5.47 -5.69 -19.32
C GLY A 59 5.06 -7.11 -18.90
N GLU A 60 5.60 -8.13 -19.57
CA GLU A 60 5.36 -9.55 -19.28
C GLU A 60 5.89 -9.96 -17.90
N ILE A 61 7.10 -9.53 -17.54
CA ILE A 61 7.68 -9.79 -16.21
C ILE A 61 6.77 -9.24 -15.10
N CYS A 62 6.35 -7.97 -15.21
CA CYS A 62 5.45 -7.35 -14.25
C CYS A 62 4.08 -8.04 -14.19
N ALA A 63 3.55 -8.47 -15.35
CA ALA A 63 2.27 -9.18 -15.41
C ALA A 63 2.34 -10.55 -14.73
N GLN A 64 3.46 -11.27 -14.88
CA GLN A 64 3.67 -12.56 -14.23
C GLN A 64 3.70 -12.41 -12.70
N ILE A 65 4.45 -11.42 -12.19
CA ILE A 65 4.48 -11.13 -10.75
C ILE A 65 3.07 -10.74 -10.26
N ALA A 66 2.36 -9.84 -10.95
CA ALA A 66 1.00 -9.45 -10.56
C ALA A 66 0.01 -10.64 -10.54
N SER A 67 0.21 -11.64 -11.41
CA SER A 67 -0.57 -12.88 -11.42
C SER A 67 -0.34 -13.71 -10.15
N ASP A 68 0.90 -13.75 -9.68
CA ASP A 68 1.28 -14.43 -8.44
C ASP A 68 0.65 -13.71 -7.23
N GLU A 69 0.75 -12.39 -7.17
CA GLU A 69 0.13 -11.59 -6.11
C GLU A 69 -1.40 -11.72 -6.10
N ALA A 70 -2.03 -11.89 -7.25
CA ALA A 70 -3.47 -12.17 -7.31
C ALA A 70 -3.84 -13.52 -6.69
N ARG A 71 -2.94 -14.52 -6.75
CA ARG A 71 -3.14 -15.83 -6.09
C ARG A 71 -2.93 -15.70 -4.58
N HIS A 72 -1.92 -14.96 -4.14
CA HIS A 72 -1.67 -14.68 -2.72
C HIS A 72 -2.83 -13.88 -2.11
N GLU A 73 -3.25 -12.80 -2.76
CA GLU A 73 -4.43 -11.99 -2.41
C GLU A 73 -5.65 -12.89 -2.16
N LYS A 74 -5.95 -13.79 -3.11
CA LYS A 74 -7.09 -14.69 -3.00
C LYS A 74 -6.96 -15.64 -1.80
N ALA A 75 -5.76 -16.19 -1.57
CA ALA A 75 -5.53 -17.11 -0.46
C ALA A 75 -5.76 -16.42 0.90
N TYR A 76 -5.19 -15.24 1.12
CA TYR A 76 -5.38 -14.51 2.38
C TYR A 76 -6.82 -14.02 2.58
N GLN A 77 -7.49 -13.60 1.50
CA GLN A 77 -8.91 -13.20 1.57
C GLN A 77 -9.82 -14.35 2.00
N LEU A 78 -9.55 -15.59 1.55
CA LEU A 78 -10.29 -16.78 1.98
C LEU A 78 -10.08 -17.07 3.46
N ILE A 79 -8.88 -16.81 4.01
CA ILE A 79 -8.64 -16.95 5.45
C ILE A 79 -9.48 -15.92 6.23
N CYS A 80 -9.47 -14.66 5.80
CA CYS A 80 -10.31 -13.62 6.42
C CYS A 80 -11.81 -13.93 6.31
N GLU A 81 -12.28 -14.54 5.23
CA GLU A 81 -13.67 -15.01 5.10
C GLU A 81 -14.02 -16.06 6.15
N GLU A 82 -13.14 -17.03 6.37
CA GLU A 82 -13.35 -18.03 7.42
C GLU A 82 -13.30 -17.42 8.82
N LEU A 83 -12.46 -16.40 9.05
CA LEU A 83 -12.44 -15.65 10.30
C LEU A 83 -13.74 -14.88 10.52
N PHE A 84 -14.26 -14.17 9.52
CA PHE A 84 -15.57 -13.51 9.61
C PHE A 84 -16.72 -14.49 9.86
N ARG A 85 -16.64 -15.70 9.31
CA ARG A 85 -17.66 -16.75 9.54
C ARG A 85 -17.63 -17.30 10.96
N LYS A 86 -16.45 -17.48 11.54
CA LYS A 86 -16.25 -18.10 12.85
C LYS A 86 -16.29 -17.11 14.00
N ASP A 87 -15.79 -15.91 13.78
CA ASP A 87 -15.61 -14.85 14.76
C ASP A 87 -15.83 -13.48 14.10
N PRO A 88 -17.10 -13.14 13.78
CA PRO A 88 -17.44 -11.91 13.07
C PRO A 88 -17.00 -10.66 13.84
N ASP A 89 -17.18 -10.65 15.17
CA ASP A 89 -16.81 -9.52 16.03
C ASP A 89 -15.30 -9.33 16.07
N GLY A 90 -14.51 -10.39 16.33
CA GLY A 90 -13.06 -10.31 16.39
C GLY A 90 -12.43 -9.86 15.07
N MET A 91 -12.89 -10.44 13.95
CA MET A 91 -12.39 -10.04 12.63
C MET A 91 -12.80 -8.62 12.23
N MET A 92 -14.01 -8.18 12.59
CA MET A 92 -14.45 -6.81 12.34
C MET A 92 -13.60 -5.80 13.12
N MET A 93 -13.34 -6.07 14.40
CA MET A 93 -12.49 -5.23 15.24
C MET A 93 -11.05 -5.18 14.70
N ALA A 94 -10.49 -6.31 14.27
CA ALA A 94 -9.17 -6.38 13.66
C ALA A 94 -9.09 -5.57 12.36
N PHE A 95 -10.13 -5.63 11.51
CA PHE A 95 -10.18 -4.80 10.31
C PHE A 95 -10.21 -3.31 10.65
N ALA A 96 -11.08 -2.89 11.58
CA ALA A 96 -11.13 -1.50 12.02
C ALA A 96 -9.81 -1.03 12.64
N ASP A 97 -9.15 -1.87 13.42
CA ASP A 97 -7.86 -1.57 14.05
C ASP A 97 -6.76 -1.35 13.00
N MET A 98 -6.61 -2.26 12.04
CA MET A 98 -5.64 -2.09 10.95
C MET A 98 -5.90 -0.83 10.12
N MET A 99 -7.17 -0.47 9.90
CA MET A 99 -7.53 0.77 9.22
C MET A 99 -7.21 2.02 10.04
N LYS A 100 -7.40 2.00 11.37
CA LYS A 100 -7.02 3.10 12.28
C LYS A 100 -5.50 3.29 12.35
N LYS A 101 -4.74 2.19 12.36
CA LYS A 101 -3.28 2.19 12.35
C LYS A 101 -2.67 2.66 11.04
N GLN A 102 -3.50 2.70 9.98
CA GLN A 102 -3.11 2.83 8.58
C GLN A 102 -2.22 1.67 8.13
N ILE A 103 -2.48 1.14 6.92
CA ILE A 103 -1.68 0.02 6.42
C ILE A 103 -0.28 0.52 6.08
N VAL A 104 0.68 0.18 6.93
CA VAL A 104 2.08 0.57 6.79
C VAL A 104 2.72 -0.20 5.65
N MET A 105 3.37 0.50 4.72
CA MET A 105 4.12 -0.15 3.65
C MET A 105 5.33 -0.92 4.21
N PRO A 106 5.60 -2.15 3.75
CA PRO A 106 6.71 -2.95 4.28
C PRO A 106 8.05 -2.22 4.23
N ALA A 107 8.31 -1.52 3.13
CA ALA A 107 9.55 -0.78 2.87
C ALA A 107 9.55 0.68 3.39
N HIS A 108 8.67 1.05 4.33
CA HIS A 108 8.61 2.43 4.85
C HIS A 108 9.89 2.89 5.56
N LEU A 109 10.79 1.97 5.95
CA LEU A 109 12.11 2.25 6.54
C LEU A 109 13.26 2.12 5.52
N MET A 110 12.94 2.22 4.24
CA MET A 110 13.94 2.23 3.17
C MET A 110 14.94 3.36 3.37
N ASP A 111 16.24 3.07 3.22
CA ASP A 111 17.33 4.03 3.42
C ASP A 111 18.52 3.70 2.52
N ASP A 112 18.95 4.64 1.68
CA ASP A 112 20.14 4.53 0.83
C ASP A 112 21.42 5.09 1.49
N GLY A 113 21.32 5.55 2.74
CA GLY A 113 22.39 6.12 3.55
C GLY A 113 22.73 7.57 3.21
N ILE A 114 22.12 8.17 2.17
CA ILE A 114 22.51 9.50 1.67
C ILE A 114 21.33 10.43 1.35
N HIS A 115 20.10 9.92 1.18
CA HIS A 115 18.95 10.69 0.70
C HIS A 115 18.60 11.88 1.60
N THR A 116 18.52 11.63 2.91
CA THR A 116 18.19 12.65 3.92
C THR A 116 19.24 13.75 4.00
N THR A 117 20.46 13.50 3.50
CA THR A 117 21.56 14.48 3.47
C THR A 117 21.66 15.28 2.17
N ARG A 118 20.82 14.99 1.15
CA ARG A 118 20.96 15.50 -0.22
C ARG A 118 19.83 16.41 -0.74
N GLY A 119 19.09 17.09 0.14
CA GLY A 119 18.47 18.38 -0.21
C GLY A 119 16.94 18.46 -0.28
N SER A 120 16.18 17.35 -0.18
CA SER A 120 14.72 17.43 0.06
C SER A 120 14.37 17.45 1.55
N GLY A 121 15.28 16.95 2.40
CA GLY A 121 15.06 16.74 3.83
C GLY A 121 14.11 15.57 4.16
N ASN A 122 13.54 14.93 3.15
CA ASN A 122 12.67 13.76 3.30
C ASN A 122 13.47 12.47 3.32
N SER A 123 12.85 11.41 3.80
CA SER A 123 13.34 10.04 3.60
C SER A 123 13.21 9.62 2.13
N ILE A 124 14.02 8.64 1.70
CA ILE A 124 13.91 8.08 0.35
C ILE A 124 12.55 7.43 0.09
N PHE A 125 11.90 6.89 1.13
CA PHE A 125 10.56 6.32 1.01
C PHE A 125 9.52 7.39 0.64
N GLU A 126 9.54 8.55 1.30
CA GLU A 126 8.59 9.63 1.04
C GLU A 126 8.74 10.20 -0.37
N ASP A 127 9.97 10.39 -0.85
CA ASP A 127 10.19 10.87 -2.21
C ASP A 127 9.91 9.78 -3.26
N PHE A 128 10.21 8.51 -2.97
CA PHE A 128 9.80 7.36 -3.80
C PHE A 128 8.27 7.27 -3.94
N GLU A 129 7.51 7.42 -2.84
CA GLU A 129 6.05 7.37 -2.86
C GLU A 129 5.46 8.47 -3.74
N LYS A 130 6.04 9.68 -3.72
CA LYS A 130 5.63 10.77 -4.63
C LYS A 130 5.86 10.42 -6.09
N VAL A 131 7.00 9.81 -6.43
CA VAL A 131 7.26 9.32 -7.81
C VAL A 131 6.26 8.23 -8.20
N ALA A 132 5.99 7.27 -7.31
CA ALA A 132 5.03 6.21 -7.56
C ALA A 132 3.61 6.76 -7.80
N ALA A 133 3.20 7.77 -7.04
CA ALA A 133 1.93 8.46 -7.24
C ALA A 133 1.89 9.27 -8.54
N ALA A 134 2.95 10.03 -8.84
CA ALA A 134 3.05 10.86 -10.05
C ALA A 134 3.09 10.04 -11.35
N THR A 135 3.59 8.81 -11.28
CA THR A 135 3.63 7.85 -12.40
C THR A 135 2.38 6.96 -12.47
N GLU A 136 1.40 7.19 -11.59
CA GLU A 136 0.19 6.38 -11.46
C GLU A 136 0.49 4.88 -11.24
N THR A 137 1.65 4.60 -10.62
CA THR A 137 2.04 3.23 -10.26
C THR A 137 1.25 2.76 -9.05
N TYR A 138 1.19 3.57 -8.00
CA TYR A 138 0.34 3.37 -6.85
C TYR A 138 0.02 4.72 -6.20
N THR A 139 -1.26 4.98 -5.97
CA THR A 139 -1.75 6.26 -5.50
C THR A 139 -2.58 6.10 -4.22
N THR A 140 -2.89 7.23 -3.58
CA THR A 140 -3.87 7.22 -2.48
C THR A 140 -5.26 6.75 -2.94
N ALA A 141 -5.61 6.90 -4.22
CA ALA A 141 -6.87 6.40 -4.76
C ALA A 141 -6.88 4.87 -4.77
N ASP A 142 -5.78 4.24 -5.19
CA ASP A 142 -5.63 2.79 -5.15
C ASP A 142 -5.77 2.26 -3.72
N TYR A 143 -5.18 2.95 -2.73
CA TYR A 143 -5.35 2.60 -1.31
C TYR A 143 -6.84 2.57 -0.90
N VAL A 144 -7.62 3.59 -1.28
CA VAL A 144 -9.05 3.65 -0.97
C VAL A 144 -9.84 2.58 -1.72
N ASP A 145 -9.53 2.36 -2.98
CA ASP A 145 -10.21 1.38 -3.81
C ASP A 145 -9.93 -0.07 -3.34
N ILE A 146 -8.76 -0.32 -2.74
CA ILE A 146 -8.47 -1.58 -2.05
C ILE A 146 -9.39 -1.77 -0.84
N ILE A 147 -9.61 -0.73 -0.01
CA ILE A 147 -10.54 -0.82 1.13
C ILE A 147 -11.94 -1.16 0.63
N GLU A 148 -12.44 -0.45 -0.38
CA GLU A 148 -13.77 -0.71 -0.94
C GLU A 148 -13.90 -2.10 -1.53
N TYR A 149 -12.87 -2.55 -2.23
CA TYR A 149 -12.83 -3.89 -2.76
C TYR A 149 -12.94 -4.92 -1.64
N LEU A 150 -12.17 -4.79 -0.55
CA LEU A 150 -12.21 -5.73 0.57
C LEU A 150 -13.56 -5.69 1.30
N LEU A 151 -14.14 -4.50 1.52
CA LEU A 151 -15.49 -4.33 2.07
C LEU A 151 -16.53 -5.10 1.25
N LYS A 152 -16.47 -4.99 -0.09
CA LYS A 152 -17.37 -5.69 -1.00
C LYS A 152 -17.08 -7.19 -1.04
N ARG A 153 -15.80 -7.59 -1.10
CA ARG A 153 -15.35 -8.99 -1.21
C ARG A 153 -15.82 -9.82 -0.03
N TRP A 154 -15.75 -9.26 1.18
CA TRP A 154 -16.17 -9.90 2.42
C TRP A 154 -17.62 -9.57 2.81
N LYS A 155 -18.32 -8.75 2.01
CA LYS A 155 -19.70 -8.31 2.26
C LYS A 155 -19.87 -7.72 3.66
N VAL A 156 -18.91 -6.90 4.07
CA VAL A 156 -18.74 -6.41 5.45
C VAL A 156 -20.01 -5.76 6.00
N GLU A 157 -20.74 -4.99 5.19
CA GLU A 157 -22.00 -4.36 5.59
C GLU A 157 -23.10 -5.36 6.01
N THR A 158 -23.06 -6.59 5.48
CA THR A 158 -24.07 -7.63 5.75
C THR A 158 -23.71 -8.53 6.93
N ILE A 159 -22.47 -8.45 7.43
CA ILE A 159 -22.00 -9.26 8.56
C ILE A 159 -22.72 -8.81 9.82
N LYS A 160 -23.27 -9.76 10.58
CA LYS A 160 -23.94 -9.46 11.85
C LYS A 160 -22.94 -9.58 13.00
N CYS A 161 -22.45 -8.44 13.48
CA CYS A 161 -21.67 -8.37 14.71
C CYS A 161 -22.60 -8.44 15.94
N THR A 162 -22.23 -9.23 16.93
CA THR A 162 -23.05 -9.44 18.14
C THR A 162 -22.67 -8.51 19.28
N SER A 163 -21.45 -7.98 19.28
CA SER A 163 -20.94 -7.04 20.28
C SER A 163 -21.10 -5.58 19.84
N GLU A 164 -21.21 -4.67 20.81
CA GLU A 164 -21.21 -3.23 20.54
C GLU A 164 -19.91 -2.77 19.87
N ASP A 165 -18.77 -3.33 20.27
CA ASP A 165 -17.46 -3.02 19.69
C ASP A 165 -17.36 -3.47 18.22
N GLY A 166 -17.86 -4.66 17.90
CA GLY A 166 -17.94 -5.16 16.53
C GLY A 166 -18.84 -4.29 15.66
N GLN A 167 -20.00 -3.86 16.17
CA GLN A 167 -20.89 -2.95 15.44
C GLN A 167 -20.26 -1.58 15.20
N ARG A 168 -19.59 -0.99 16.21
CA ARG A 168 -18.84 0.27 16.05
C ARG A 168 -17.69 0.14 15.06
N ALA A 169 -16.99 -0.99 15.07
CA ALA A 169 -15.92 -1.31 14.13
C ALA A 169 -16.46 -1.40 12.69
N GLN A 170 -17.57 -2.10 12.49
CA GLN A 170 -18.26 -2.23 11.20
C GLN A 170 -18.68 -0.88 10.65
N ASP A 171 -19.34 -0.07 11.47
CA ASP A 171 -19.76 1.28 11.13
C ASP A 171 -18.58 2.16 10.68
N TYR A 172 -17.46 2.06 11.40
CA TYR A 172 -16.24 2.79 11.07
C TYR A 172 -15.67 2.36 9.71
N VAL A 173 -15.47 1.06 9.47
CA VAL A 173 -14.86 0.59 8.22
C VAL A 173 -15.75 0.85 7.00
N CYS A 174 -17.07 0.67 7.11
CA CYS A 174 -17.99 0.93 6.00
C CYS A 174 -18.04 2.42 5.61
N LYS A 175 -17.83 3.35 6.56
CA LYS A 175 -17.82 4.80 6.30
C LYS A 175 -16.43 5.31 5.87
N LEU A 176 -15.38 4.53 6.06
CA LEU A 176 -14.00 4.95 5.87
C LEU A 176 -13.65 5.35 4.42
N PRO A 177 -14.03 4.61 3.36
CA PRO A 177 -13.68 4.99 2.00
C PRO A 177 -14.17 6.38 1.61
N ASN A 178 -15.45 6.68 1.91
CA ASN A 178 -16.05 7.99 1.66
C ASN A 178 -15.34 9.11 2.42
N ARG A 179 -14.89 8.84 3.66
CA ARG A 179 -14.10 9.79 4.44
C ARG A 179 -12.74 10.05 3.79
N LEU A 180 -12.04 9.00 3.35
CA LEU A 180 -10.72 9.11 2.74
C LEU A 180 -10.77 9.82 1.38
N ARG A 181 -11.76 9.53 0.52
CA ARG A 181 -11.93 10.25 -0.76
C ARG A 181 -12.09 11.75 -0.58
N ARG A 182 -12.93 12.18 0.39
CA ARG A 182 -13.10 13.61 0.70
C ARG A 182 -11.80 14.28 1.19
N LEU A 183 -10.96 13.53 1.91
CA LEU A 183 -9.65 14.04 2.35
C LEU A 183 -8.67 14.13 1.18
N MET A 184 -8.65 13.12 0.31
CA MET A 184 -7.83 13.13 -0.90
C MET A 184 -8.18 14.27 -1.85
N GLU A 185 -9.47 14.48 -2.16
CA GLU A 185 -9.92 15.59 -3.02
C GLU A 185 -9.45 16.96 -2.48
N ARG A 186 -9.37 17.11 -1.16
CA ARG A 186 -8.85 18.32 -0.51
C ARG A 186 -7.32 18.40 -0.61
N ALA A 187 -6.62 17.29 -0.48
CA ALA A 187 -5.16 17.22 -0.61
C ALA A 187 -4.70 17.50 -2.04
N GLU A 188 -5.35 16.91 -3.04
CA GLU A 188 -5.08 17.15 -4.46
C GLU A 188 -5.26 18.62 -4.85
N LYS A 189 -6.33 19.27 -4.36
CA LYS A 189 -6.56 20.71 -4.56
C LYS A 189 -5.45 21.59 -3.97
N ARG A 190 -4.75 21.11 -2.94
CA ARG A 190 -3.59 21.80 -2.35
C ARG A 190 -2.32 21.50 -3.14
N MET A 191 -2.10 20.25 -3.55
CA MET A 191 -0.92 19.83 -4.31
C MET A 191 -0.85 20.44 -5.71
N LYS A 192 -1.98 20.63 -6.41
CA LYS A 192 -2.02 21.33 -7.71
C LYS A 192 -1.53 22.79 -7.65
N LYS A 193 -1.33 23.36 -6.46
CA LYS A 193 -0.77 24.70 -6.24
C LYS A 193 0.72 24.69 -5.87
N GLY A 194 1.31 23.51 -5.62
CA GLY A 194 2.72 23.36 -5.31
C GLY A 194 3.56 23.21 -6.58
N ASN A 195 4.79 23.72 -6.55
CA ASN A 195 5.75 23.48 -7.62
C ASN A 195 6.33 22.06 -7.48
N LYS A 196 6.55 21.38 -8.61
CA LYS A 196 7.31 20.12 -8.64
C LYS A 196 8.71 20.37 -8.08
N THR A 197 9.19 19.48 -7.23
CA THR A 197 10.53 19.58 -6.65
C THR A 197 11.45 18.59 -7.34
N GLU A 198 12.64 19.01 -7.68
CA GLU A 198 13.66 18.15 -8.25
C GLU A 198 14.43 17.44 -7.13
N VAL A 199 14.40 16.12 -7.12
CA VAL A 199 15.06 15.28 -6.10
C VAL A 199 16.01 14.31 -6.79
N GLN A 200 17.21 14.16 -6.24
CA GLN A 200 18.22 13.24 -6.75
C GLN A 200 18.05 11.86 -6.11
N PHE A 201 18.02 10.82 -6.95
CA PHE A 201 17.93 9.43 -6.48
C PHE A 201 19.23 8.68 -6.76
N SER A 202 19.83 8.13 -5.71
CA SER A 202 21.09 7.38 -5.80
C SER A 202 20.98 6.14 -6.70
N TRP A 203 19.80 5.51 -6.74
CA TRP A 203 19.51 4.37 -7.61
C TRP A 203 19.68 4.65 -9.10
N VAL A 204 19.58 5.92 -9.52
CA VAL A 204 19.72 6.35 -10.90
C VAL A 204 20.94 7.26 -11.10
N TYR A 205 22.02 7.01 -10.35
CA TYR A 205 23.28 7.76 -10.44
C TYR A 205 23.09 9.25 -10.12
N ASP A 206 22.32 9.54 -9.07
CA ASP A 206 22.01 10.91 -8.61
C ASP A 206 21.33 11.78 -9.68
N ARG A 207 20.77 11.15 -10.73
CA ARG A 207 19.99 11.89 -11.72
C ARG A 207 18.76 12.49 -11.04
N PRO A 208 18.43 13.74 -11.37
CA PRO A 208 17.25 14.37 -10.82
C PRO A 208 15.95 13.77 -11.39
N ILE A 209 14.95 13.62 -10.53
CA ILE A 209 13.59 13.23 -10.86
C ILE A 209 12.64 14.23 -10.21
N PHE A 210 11.57 14.61 -10.92
CA PHE A 210 10.54 15.48 -10.36
C PHE A 210 9.57 14.69 -9.48
N VAL A 211 9.42 15.16 -8.25
CA VAL A 211 8.42 14.70 -7.26
C VAL A 211 7.37 15.76 -6.97
#